data_AF-A0A843AUC4-F1
#
_entry.id   AF-A0A843AUC4-F1
#
_cell.length_a   1.000
_cell.length_b   1.000
_cell.length_c   1.000
_cell.angle_alpha   90.00
_cell.angle_beta   90.00
_cell.angle_gamma   90.00
#
_symmetry.space_group_name_H-M   'P 1'
#
loop_
_entity.id
_entity.type
_entity.pdbx_description
1 polymer ?
#
loop_
_entity_poly.entity_id
_entity_poly.type
_entity_poly.pdbx_seq_one_letter_code
_entity_poly.pdbx_strand_id
1 'polypeptide(L)'
;MTKQTKLRTTQLTPNDNKSFSIGTALMVDDWYERLGLNDIIGRHKSKGIALDALVRGMLVDQLGDNFSVLQASEWMNRKEILEHYGIRKFNAKTLYRAVETLGRNRERIIRELQDNVLELLGRPKTDVLLDWTSIVYYGDMAKLAKYGYSRDHHPGERQLTLGAAQLAPPFDVPIGLTVESGNINDQAHMKATYGQVRRLLEPGSLVVFDRGANDKSNLDRIELDGNDYLTAKKLNVSDDAVFQAFSEDAWECIDAESGVYAVKRTFPSRVNYYFFSEKLKIDHLKSCRRKAERLLAEAVAIQNSLDRGKKLPKRFRINNPLVDVKYDYQTKLVGMDEEEALRLLLADVIDGREGCFCLTSSKDMAAAEALRIYRSKDAIEKLFHSLKSEVEIKPVRVWTEDAVFGVLLIGFIAQLMISLTRYFVKPVKRMSTKFIIDALKKLTVTVVSMGNGLKKRFYSNFNEVNKAILADFISET
;
A
#
# COMPACT_ATOMS: atom_id res chain seq x y z
N MET A 1 56.02 21.79 10.79
CA MET A 1 55.09 21.71 11.95
C MET A 1 53.66 21.80 11.45
N THR A 2 52.98 20.66 11.39
CA THR A 2 51.55 20.54 11.07
C THR A 2 50.75 21.13 12.23
N LYS A 3 50.09 22.27 12.04
CA LYS A 3 49.15 22.83 13.02
C LYS A 3 47.98 21.87 13.18
N GLN A 4 48.03 21.03 14.19
CA GLN A 4 46.92 20.19 14.61
C GLN A 4 45.91 21.09 15.34
N THR A 5 44.92 21.63 14.61
CA THR A 5 43.78 22.34 15.19
C THR A 5 42.92 21.35 15.98
N LYS A 6 43.20 21.19 17.28
CA LYS A 6 42.25 20.56 18.21
C LYS A 6 41.01 21.46 18.26
N LEU A 7 39.87 20.95 17.78
CA LEU A 7 38.55 21.54 18.02
C LEU A 7 38.30 21.54 19.54
N ARG A 8 38.75 22.58 20.23
CA ARG A 8 38.50 22.80 21.66
C ARG A 8 37.21 23.61 21.79
N THR A 9 36.08 22.92 21.77
CA THR A 9 34.85 23.50 22.32
C THR A 9 34.61 22.87 23.68
N THR A 10 35.38 23.30 24.68
CA THR A 10 35.23 22.85 26.08
C THR A 10 34.09 23.56 26.81
N GLN A 11 33.53 24.64 26.25
CA GLN A 11 32.34 25.33 26.75
C GLN A 11 31.31 25.49 25.63
N LEU A 12 30.09 25.01 25.88
CA LEU A 12 28.94 25.20 24.99
C LEU A 12 28.38 26.61 25.22
N THR A 13 28.50 27.49 24.22
CA THR A 13 27.89 28.83 24.24
C THR A 13 26.56 28.79 23.48
N PRO A 14 25.41 29.03 24.14
CA PRO A 14 24.12 29.14 23.47
C PRO A 14 24.12 30.28 22.44
N ASN A 15 23.35 30.12 21.36
CA ASN A 15 23.06 31.19 20.40
C ASN A 15 21.59 31.11 19.96
N ASP A 16 21.12 32.16 19.29
CA ASP A 16 19.72 32.27 18.83
C ASP A 16 19.48 31.64 17.44
N ASN A 17 20.47 30.93 16.89
CA ASN A 17 20.32 30.30 15.57
C ASN A 17 19.33 29.14 15.66
N LYS A 18 18.51 29.01 14.63
CA LYS A 18 17.53 27.92 14.54
C LYS A 18 17.92 26.98 13.41
N SER A 19 18.04 25.69 13.74
CA SER A 19 18.28 24.62 12.78
C SER A 19 17.05 23.73 12.67
N PHE A 20 16.66 23.39 11.45
CA PHE A 20 15.52 22.51 11.19
C PHE A 20 15.77 21.64 9.97
N SER A 21 15.13 20.47 9.94
CA SER A 21 15.07 19.63 8.74
C SER A 21 14.34 20.38 7.63
N ILE A 22 14.85 20.28 6.40
CA ILE A 22 14.31 21.01 5.25
C ILE A 22 14.14 20.15 3.99
N GLY A 23 14.81 19.00 3.90
CA GLY A 23 14.83 18.20 2.66
C GLY A 23 13.45 17.74 2.21
N THR A 24 12.61 17.29 3.15
CA THR A 24 11.23 16.89 2.82
C THR A 24 10.41 18.05 2.29
N ALA A 25 10.58 19.25 2.86
CA ALA A 25 9.86 20.43 2.41
C ALA A 25 10.25 20.80 0.97
N LEU A 26 11.55 20.83 0.67
CA LEU A 26 12.04 21.14 -0.68
C LEU A 26 11.55 20.12 -1.72
N MET A 27 11.63 18.82 -1.41
CA MET A 27 11.16 17.78 -2.33
C MET A 27 9.65 17.86 -2.55
N VAL A 28 8.86 18.05 -1.48
CA VAL A 28 7.41 18.23 -1.60
C VAL A 28 7.12 19.48 -2.42
N ASP A 29 7.83 20.58 -2.17
CA ASP A 29 7.58 21.84 -2.85
C ASP A 29 7.80 21.74 -4.36
N ASP A 30 8.90 21.11 -4.79
CA ASP A 30 9.19 20.84 -6.21
C ASP A 30 8.14 19.94 -6.85
N TRP A 31 7.82 18.80 -6.22
CA TRP A 31 6.81 17.90 -6.78
C TRP A 31 5.43 18.53 -6.83
N TYR A 32 5.09 19.38 -5.87
CA TYR A 32 3.79 20.04 -5.85
C TYR A 32 3.62 20.97 -7.05
N GLU A 33 4.67 21.69 -7.44
CA GLU A 33 4.68 22.52 -8.66
C GLU A 33 4.67 21.66 -9.92
N ARG A 34 5.54 20.65 -10.03
CA ARG A 34 5.62 19.77 -11.22
C ARG A 34 4.32 19.02 -11.49
N LEU A 35 3.58 18.68 -10.44
CA LEU A 35 2.29 18.01 -10.54
C LEU A 35 1.12 18.99 -10.73
N GLY A 36 1.35 20.30 -10.73
CA GLY A 36 0.30 21.32 -10.83
C GLY A 36 -0.72 21.26 -9.70
N LEU A 37 -0.31 20.80 -8.51
CA LEU A 37 -1.22 20.58 -7.38
C LEU A 37 -1.78 21.90 -6.84
N ASN A 38 -1.09 23.01 -7.03
CA ASN A 38 -1.57 24.36 -6.70
C ASN A 38 -2.92 24.64 -7.37
N ASP A 39 -3.05 24.30 -8.65
CA ASP A 39 -4.27 24.55 -9.42
C ASP A 39 -5.33 23.49 -9.18
N ILE A 40 -4.93 22.22 -9.09
CA ILE A 40 -5.83 21.08 -8.83
C ILE A 40 -6.49 21.22 -7.46
N ILE A 41 -5.71 21.55 -6.43
CA ILE A 41 -6.18 21.60 -5.04
C ILE A 41 -6.74 22.98 -4.70
N GLY A 42 -6.03 24.06 -5.06
CA GLY A 42 -6.36 25.42 -4.64
C GLY A 42 -7.78 25.86 -5.00
N ARG A 43 -8.29 25.44 -6.16
CA ARG A 43 -9.63 25.80 -6.66
C ARG A 43 -10.80 25.38 -5.79
N HIS A 44 -10.62 24.38 -4.92
CA HIS A 44 -11.71 23.86 -4.10
C HIS A 44 -12.02 24.72 -2.88
N LYS A 45 -11.30 25.84 -2.69
CA LYS A 45 -11.53 26.78 -1.59
C LYS A 45 -11.12 28.20 -1.98
N SER A 46 -12.08 29.13 -1.94
CA SER A 46 -11.86 30.55 -2.30
C SER A 46 -11.75 31.51 -1.11
N LYS A 47 -12.05 31.06 0.11
CA LYS A 47 -12.09 31.93 1.31
C LYS A 47 -11.16 31.45 2.41
N GLY A 48 -10.59 32.40 3.15
CA GLY A 48 -9.70 32.12 4.28
C GLY A 48 -8.28 31.76 3.80
N ILE A 49 -7.61 30.87 4.53
CA ILE A 49 -6.26 30.41 4.14
C ILE A 49 -6.38 29.51 2.91
N ALA A 50 -5.50 29.70 1.92
CA ALA A 50 -5.47 28.90 0.70
C ALA A 50 -5.43 27.40 1.00
N LEU A 51 -6.21 26.60 0.27
CA LEU A 51 -6.22 25.15 0.47
C LEU A 51 -4.89 24.52 0.06
N ASP A 52 -4.27 25.02 -1.01
CA ASP A 52 -3.01 24.49 -1.51
C ASP A 52 -1.92 24.54 -0.42
N ALA A 53 -1.69 25.70 0.19
CA ALA A 53 -0.69 25.89 1.23
C ALA A 53 -0.94 25.00 2.46
N LEU A 54 -2.21 24.76 2.81
CA LEU A 54 -2.55 23.83 3.89
C LEU A 54 -2.20 22.39 3.53
N VAL A 55 -2.51 21.95 2.30
CA VAL A 55 -2.25 20.58 1.86
C VAL A 55 -0.76 20.33 1.63
N ARG A 56 -0.05 21.30 1.07
CA ARG A 56 1.40 21.29 0.93
C ARG A 56 2.09 21.10 2.28
N GLY A 57 1.69 21.87 3.30
CA GLY A 57 2.20 21.68 4.66
C GLY A 57 1.87 20.30 5.24
N MET A 58 0.64 19.78 5.01
CA MET A 58 0.27 18.43 5.45
C MET A 58 1.10 17.34 4.74
N LEU A 59 1.47 17.50 3.47
CA LEU A 59 2.34 16.55 2.76
C LEU A 59 3.76 16.53 3.33
N VAL A 60 4.28 17.71 3.73
CA VAL A 60 5.57 17.79 4.43
C VAL A 60 5.52 17.13 5.80
N ASP A 61 4.44 17.33 6.55
CA ASP A 61 4.24 16.63 7.82
C ASP A 61 4.15 15.11 7.59
N GLN A 62 3.37 14.66 6.60
CA GLN A 62 3.14 13.26 6.25
C GLN A 62 4.43 12.49 5.90
N LEU A 63 5.34 13.11 5.14
CA LEU A 63 6.64 12.51 4.80
C LEU A 63 7.72 12.83 5.85
N GLY A 64 7.41 13.72 6.80
CA GLY A 64 8.26 14.15 7.87
C GLY A 64 7.96 13.37 9.14
N ASP A 65 7.34 14.03 10.10
CA ASP A 65 7.08 13.48 11.44
C ASP A 65 5.78 12.68 11.55
N ASN A 66 4.88 12.86 10.57
CA ASN A 66 3.72 12.02 10.26
C ASN A 66 2.79 11.74 11.45
N PHE A 67 2.32 12.81 12.06
CA PHE A 67 1.46 12.72 13.22
C PHE A 67 -0.02 12.85 12.85
N SER A 68 -0.90 12.95 13.85
CA SER A 68 -2.32 13.23 13.60
C SER A 68 -2.54 14.62 12.98
N VAL A 69 -3.68 14.83 12.30
CA VAL A 69 -4.08 16.15 11.76
C VAL A 69 -4.00 17.27 12.81
N LEU A 70 -4.27 16.95 14.08
CA LEU A 70 -4.12 17.89 15.20
C LEU A 70 -2.66 18.31 15.40
N GLN A 71 -1.74 17.35 15.42
CA GLN A 71 -0.31 17.61 15.59
C GLN A 71 0.31 18.26 14.35
N ALA A 72 -0.15 17.90 13.14
CA ALA A 72 0.18 18.62 11.91
C ALA A 72 -0.21 20.11 12.03
N SER A 73 -1.38 20.41 12.61
CA SER A 73 -1.78 21.80 12.89
C SER A 73 -0.82 22.48 13.87
N GLU A 74 -0.38 21.81 14.93
CA GLU A 74 0.58 22.39 15.88
C GLU A 74 1.93 22.68 15.23
N TRP A 75 2.43 21.73 14.42
CA TRP A 75 3.65 21.88 13.66
C TRP A 75 3.56 23.04 12.65
N MET A 76 2.49 23.10 11.86
CA MET A 76 2.29 24.18 10.87
C MET A 76 2.11 25.57 11.48
N ASN A 77 1.67 25.67 12.74
CA ASN A 77 1.52 26.94 13.45
C ASN A 77 2.83 27.45 14.08
N ARG A 78 3.97 26.76 13.88
CA ARG A 78 5.30 27.30 14.21
C ARG A 78 5.59 28.51 13.32
N LYS A 79 6.18 29.55 13.90
CA LYS A 79 6.41 30.84 13.23
C LYS A 79 7.15 30.68 11.90
N GLU A 80 8.15 29.81 11.88
CA GLU A 80 9.01 29.56 10.73
C GLU A 80 8.25 28.89 9.58
N ILE A 81 7.30 28.01 9.89
CA ILE A 81 6.48 27.30 8.90
C ILE A 81 5.40 28.23 8.33
N LEU A 82 4.79 29.04 9.20
CA LEU A 82 3.86 30.11 8.79
C LEU A 82 4.54 31.11 7.85
N GLU A 83 5.77 31.55 8.19
CA GLU A 83 6.59 32.43 7.35
C GLU A 83 6.96 31.77 6.01
N HIS A 84 7.37 30.48 6.01
CA HIS A 84 7.76 29.75 4.79
C HIS A 84 6.62 29.64 3.77
N TYR A 85 5.42 29.25 4.23
CA TYR A 85 4.25 29.09 3.35
C TYR A 85 3.43 30.37 3.17
N GLY A 86 3.82 31.49 3.78
CA GLY A 86 3.08 32.74 3.70
C GLY A 86 1.66 32.66 4.28
N ILE A 87 1.43 31.81 5.28
CA ILE A 87 0.11 31.60 5.89
C ILE A 87 0.04 32.19 7.30
N ARG A 88 -1.14 32.70 7.68
CA ARG A 88 -1.39 33.19 9.05
C ARG A 88 -1.71 32.05 10.01
N LYS A 89 -1.46 32.28 11.31
CA LYS A 89 -1.83 31.35 12.39
C LYS A 89 -3.31 30.93 12.28
N PHE A 90 -3.61 29.66 12.52
CA PHE A 90 -4.95 29.10 12.37
C PHE A 90 -5.30 28.06 13.44
N ASN A 91 -6.60 27.82 13.61
CA ASN A 91 -7.11 26.76 14.47
C ASN A 91 -7.08 25.40 13.74
N ALA A 92 -6.81 24.30 14.46
CA ALA A 92 -6.77 22.93 13.92
C ALA A 92 -8.02 22.54 13.09
N LYS A 93 -9.20 23.06 13.42
CA LYS A 93 -10.42 22.89 12.61
C LYS A 93 -10.23 23.28 11.13
N THR A 94 -9.28 24.16 10.84
CA THR A 94 -8.93 24.58 9.46
C THR A 94 -8.34 23.42 8.67
N LEU A 95 -7.45 22.60 9.27
CA LEU A 95 -6.91 21.41 8.60
C LEU A 95 -7.95 20.31 8.47
N TYR A 96 -8.75 20.05 9.51
CA TYR A 96 -9.85 19.08 9.39
C TYR A 96 -10.82 19.42 8.24
N ARG A 97 -11.19 20.71 8.11
CA ARG A 97 -12.02 21.17 6.97
C ARG A 97 -11.28 21.05 5.62
N ALA A 98 -9.97 21.26 5.59
CA ALA A 98 -9.16 21.09 4.39
C ALA A 98 -9.19 19.62 3.92
N VAL A 99 -8.97 18.68 4.85
CA VAL A 99 -9.03 17.25 4.61
C VAL A 99 -10.42 16.81 4.14
N GLU A 100 -11.49 17.29 4.79
CA GLU A 100 -12.87 17.03 4.32
C GLU A 100 -13.12 17.57 2.91
N THR A 101 -12.60 18.76 2.60
CA THR A 101 -12.72 19.35 1.26
C THR A 101 -12.00 18.49 0.22
N LEU A 102 -10.82 17.96 0.54
CA LEU A 102 -10.10 17.03 -0.33
C LEU A 102 -10.93 15.76 -0.59
N GLY A 103 -11.41 15.09 0.46
CA GLY A 103 -12.13 13.83 0.28
C GLY A 103 -13.47 13.96 -0.43
N ARG A 104 -14.16 15.09 -0.26
CA ARG A 104 -15.37 15.42 -1.02
C ARG A 104 -15.09 15.57 -2.52
N ASN A 105 -13.93 16.12 -2.88
CA ASN A 105 -13.53 16.38 -4.26
C ASN A 105 -12.58 15.32 -4.83
N ARG A 106 -12.37 14.20 -4.12
CA ARG A 106 -11.33 13.19 -4.42
C ARG A 106 -11.35 12.70 -5.88
N GLU A 107 -12.52 12.43 -6.45
CA GLU A 107 -12.64 11.86 -7.80
C GLU A 107 -12.11 12.82 -8.86
N ARG A 108 -12.36 14.12 -8.65
CA ARG A 108 -11.86 15.18 -9.54
C ARG A 108 -10.36 15.39 -9.34
N ILE A 109 -9.91 15.44 -8.10
CA ILE A 109 -8.49 15.62 -7.77
C ILE A 109 -7.66 14.46 -8.34
N ILE A 110 -8.08 13.21 -8.12
CA ILE A 110 -7.38 12.03 -8.66
C ILE A 110 -7.38 12.06 -10.19
N ARG A 111 -8.50 12.42 -10.83
CA ARG A 111 -8.58 12.51 -12.29
C ARG A 111 -7.60 13.53 -12.87
N GLU A 112 -7.59 14.74 -12.35
CA GLU A 112 -6.68 15.80 -12.84
C GLU A 112 -5.21 15.43 -12.52
N LEU A 113 -4.95 14.85 -11.34
CA LEU A 113 -3.62 14.36 -10.96
C LEU A 113 -3.11 13.25 -11.88
N GLN A 114 -3.97 12.30 -12.26
CA GLN A 114 -3.63 11.24 -13.22
C GLN A 114 -3.17 11.81 -14.55
N ASP A 115 -3.87 12.83 -15.06
CA ASP A 115 -3.54 13.45 -16.35
C ASP A 115 -2.16 14.11 -16.29
N ASN A 116 -1.88 14.87 -15.23
CA ASN A 116 -0.57 15.52 -15.02
C ASN A 116 0.55 14.50 -14.82
N VAL A 117 0.32 13.42 -14.07
CA VAL A 117 1.32 12.34 -13.87
C VAL A 117 1.66 11.67 -15.20
N LEU A 118 0.67 11.33 -16.02
CA LEU A 118 0.94 10.71 -17.31
C LEU A 118 1.64 11.66 -18.28
N GLU A 119 1.27 12.93 -18.28
CA GLU A 119 1.95 13.94 -19.09
C GLU A 119 3.42 14.10 -18.69
N LEU A 120 3.69 14.16 -17.39
CA LEU A 120 5.05 14.20 -16.83
C LEU A 120 5.89 12.97 -17.24
N LEU A 121 5.26 11.80 -17.35
CA LEU A 121 5.90 10.55 -17.79
C LEU A 121 5.97 10.39 -19.31
N GLY A 122 5.53 11.39 -20.10
CA GLY A 122 5.54 11.33 -21.56
C GLY A 122 4.46 10.41 -22.15
N ARG A 123 3.34 10.22 -21.45
CA ARG A 123 2.18 9.38 -21.80
C ARG A 123 2.59 7.96 -22.20
N PRO A 124 3.13 7.18 -21.25
CA PRO A 124 3.67 5.86 -21.55
C PRO A 124 2.57 4.88 -21.97
N LYS A 125 2.88 4.04 -22.96
CA LYS A 125 2.10 2.86 -23.32
C LYS A 125 2.52 1.72 -22.39
N THR A 126 1.72 1.41 -21.40
CA THR A 126 2.11 0.43 -20.38
C THR A 126 0.92 -0.34 -19.81
N ASP A 127 1.25 -1.46 -19.21
CA ASP A 127 0.34 -2.29 -18.43
C ASP A 127 0.05 -1.67 -17.06
N VAL A 128 -0.99 -2.16 -16.40
CA VAL A 128 -1.40 -1.69 -15.07
C VAL A 128 -1.50 -2.86 -14.10
N LEU A 129 -1.00 -2.64 -12.89
CA LEU A 129 -1.09 -3.55 -11.76
C LEU A 129 -2.23 -3.08 -10.85
N LEU A 130 -3.13 -3.98 -10.48
CA LEU A 130 -4.19 -3.72 -9.50
C LEU A 130 -4.05 -4.66 -8.31
N ASP A 131 -4.21 -4.12 -7.11
CA ASP A 131 -4.23 -4.91 -5.88
C ASP A 131 -5.09 -4.20 -4.81
N TRP A 132 -5.53 -4.98 -3.82
CA TRP A 132 -6.40 -4.53 -2.74
C TRP A 132 -5.87 -4.95 -1.38
N THR A 133 -5.90 -4.01 -0.44
CA THR A 133 -5.57 -4.25 0.96
C THR A 133 -6.72 -3.85 1.88
N SER A 134 -6.65 -4.22 3.16
CA SER A 134 -7.43 -3.59 4.22
C SER A 134 -6.53 -2.77 5.14
N ILE A 135 -7.12 -1.78 5.81
CA ILE A 135 -6.54 -1.09 6.96
C ILE A 135 -7.56 -1.05 8.10
N VAL A 136 -7.06 -1.05 9.34
CA VAL A 136 -7.91 -0.99 10.53
C VAL A 136 -8.39 0.44 10.77
N TYR A 137 -9.66 0.59 11.11
CA TYR A 137 -10.26 1.85 11.53
C TYR A 137 -10.66 1.78 13.00
N TYR A 138 -10.00 2.58 13.82
CA TYR A 138 -10.25 2.67 15.26
C TYR A 138 -11.28 3.78 15.52
N GLY A 139 -12.55 3.46 15.34
CA GLY A 139 -13.67 4.38 15.57
C GLY A 139 -15.01 3.78 15.16
N ASP A 140 -16.10 4.44 15.55
CA ASP A 140 -17.48 3.99 15.33
C ASP A 140 -18.29 4.89 14.36
N MET A 141 -17.79 6.09 14.06
CA MET A 141 -18.54 7.12 13.34
C MET A 141 -18.55 6.97 11.81
N ALA A 142 -17.48 6.50 11.18
CA ALA A 142 -17.44 6.34 9.72
C ALA A 142 -18.27 5.12 9.28
N LYS A 143 -19.32 5.30 8.45
CA LYS A 143 -20.19 4.19 8.02
C LYS A 143 -19.48 3.24 7.04
N LEU A 144 -18.46 3.74 6.33
CA LEU A 144 -17.53 2.94 5.52
C LEU A 144 -16.78 1.90 6.36
N ALA A 145 -16.47 2.19 7.63
CA ALA A 145 -15.74 1.26 8.48
C ALA A 145 -16.67 0.12 8.93
N LYS A 146 -16.44 -1.08 8.41
CA LYS A 146 -17.26 -2.28 8.70
C LYS A 146 -16.39 -3.46 9.06
N TYR A 147 -16.92 -4.38 9.87
CA TYR A 147 -16.25 -5.66 10.12
C TYR A 147 -16.11 -6.44 8.80
N GLY A 148 -14.92 -6.94 8.54
CA GLY A 148 -14.58 -7.65 7.31
C GLY A 148 -13.25 -8.35 7.44
N TYR A 149 -12.76 -8.90 6.34
CA TYR A 149 -11.49 -9.65 6.36
C TYR A 149 -10.32 -8.70 6.63
N SER A 150 -9.65 -8.89 7.76
CA SER A 150 -8.47 -8.10 8.12
C SER A 150 -7.21 -8.74 7.57
N ARG A 151 -6.62 -8.10 6.54
CA ARG A 151 -5.27 -8.43 6.03
C ARG A 151 -4.15 -8.05 7.00
N ASP A 152 -4.47 -7.21 8.00
CA ASP A 152 -3.54 -6.79 9.06
C ASP A 152 -3.71 -7.62 10.35
N HIS A 153 -4.43 -8.76 10.30
CA HIS A 153 -4.66 -9.65 11.45
C HIS A 153 -5.39 -9.03 12.65
N HIS A 154 -6.27 -8.06 12.41
CA HIS A 154 -7.15 -7.45 13.43
C HIS A 154 -8.64 -7.73 13.11
N PRO A 155 -9.10 -9.00 13.12
CA PRO A 155 -10.46 -9.36 12.72
C PRO A 155 -11.56 -8.82 13.66
N GLY A 156 -11.20 -8.48 14.90
CA GLY A 156 -12.09 -7.90 15.90
C GLY A 156 -12.37 -6.40 15.71
N GLU A 157 -11.76 -5.78 14.71
CA GLU A 157 -11.85 -4.33 14.45
C GLU A 157 -12.53 -4.04 13.11
N ARG A 158 -13.13 -2.84 13.00
CA ARG A 158 -13.68 -2.38 11.72
C ARG A 158 -12.55 -2.12 10.73
N GLN A 159 -12.79 -2.47 9.47
CA GLN A 159 -11.83 -2.34 8.39
C GLN A 159 -12.32 -1.31 7.36
N LEU A 160 -11.37 -0.74 6.63
CA LEU A 160 -11.58 -0.08 5.35
C LEU A 160 -10.81 -0.89 4.30
N THR A 161 -11.38 -1.07 3.11
CA THR A 161 -10.68 -1.72 2.00
C THR A 161 -10.12 -0.65 1.08
N LEU A 162 -8.84 -0.75 0.72
CA LEU A 162 -8.17 0.13 -0.22
C LEU A 162 -7.86 -0.65 -1.50
N GLY A 163 -8.15 -0.06 -2.65
CA GLY A 163 -7.69 -0.53 -3.95
C GLY A 163 -6.67 0.46 -4.51
N ALA A 164 -5.62 -0.04 -5.13
CA ALA A 164 -4.64 0.79 -5.81
C ALA A 164 -4.46 0.32 -7.25
N ALA A 165 -4.12 1.28 -8.11
CA ALA A 165 -3.70 1.02 -9.48
C ALA A 165 -2.32 1.65 -9.70
N GLN A 166 -1.39 0.88 -10.25
CA GLN A 166 -0.01 1.31 -10.48
C GLN A 166 0.42 0.99 -11.91
N LEU A 167 1.12 1.91 -12.56
CA LEU A 167 1.78 1.62 -13.84
C LEU A 167 2.81 0.51 -13.63
N ALA A 168 2.78 -0.51 -14.50
CA ALA A 168 3.71 -1.63 -14.42
C ALA A 168 5.19 -1.17 -14.54
N PRO A 169 6.15 -2.02 -14.12
CA PRO A 169 7.55 -1.75 -14.37
C PRO A 169 7.83 -1.44 -15.84
N PRO A 170 8.73 -0.48 -16.15
CA PRO A 170 9.71 0.12 -15.24
C PRO A 170 9.24 1.42 -14.54
N PHE A 171 7.96 1.78 -14.63
CA PHE A 171 7.46 3.04 -14.08
C PHE A 171 7.27 2.97 -12.56
N ASP A 172 6.54 1.95 -12.08
CA ASP A 172 6.23 1.77 -10.65
C ASP A 172 5.59 3.01 -10.00
N VAL A 173 4.75 3.73 -10.77
CA VAL A 173 4.08 4.97 -10.34
C VAL A 173 2.59 4.70 -10.06
N PRO A 174 2.08 5.00 -8.86
CA PRO A 174 0.68 4.81 -8.53
C PRO A 174 -0.19 5.88 -9.21
N ILE A 175 -1.28 5.46 -9.83
CA ILE A 175 -2.20 6.32 -10.61
C ILE A 175 -3.64 6.22 -10.13
N GLY A 176 -3.95 5.35 -9.18
CA GLY A 176 -5.30 5.22 -8.63
C GLY A 176 -5.30 4.81 -7.17
N LEU A 177 -6.26 5.36 -6.43
CA LEU A 177 -6.63 4.97 -5.08
C LEU A 177 -8.16 4.97 -4.97
N THR A 178 -8.71 3.83 -4.58
CA THR A 178 -10.12 3.68 -4.24
C THR A 178 -10.25 3.20 -2.80
N VAL A 179 -11.30 3.67 -2.10
CA VAL A 179 -11.58 3.29 -0.72
C VAL A 179 -13.02 2.84 -0.64
N GLU A 180 -13.23 1.65 -0.10
CA GLU A 180 -14.52 1.00 0.01
C GLU A 180 -14.76 0.49 1.43
N SER A 181 -16.01 0.06 1.69
CA SER A 181 -16.35 -0.51 2.98
C SER A 181 -15.55 -1.78 3.29
N GLY A 182 -15.17 -1.99 4.55
CA GLY A 182 -14.30 -3.11 4.96
C GLY A 182 -14.82 -4.52 4.67
N ASN A 183 -16.11 -4.68 4.38
CA ASN A 183 -16.75 -5.95 4.05
C ASN A 183 -16.91 -6.19 2.54
N ILE A 184 -16.42 -5.27 1.69
CA ILE A 184 -16.42 -5.43 0.24
C ILE A 184 -15.31 -6.39 -0.16
N ASN A 185 -15.66 -7.36 -1.02
CA ASN A 185 -14.69 -8.29 -1.58
C ASN A 185 -13.95 -7.69 -2.79
N ASP A 186 -12.82 -8.29 -3.16
CA ASP A 186 -11.97 -7.76 -4.23
C ASP A 186 -12.66 -7.78 -5.61
N GLN A 187 -13.53 -8.76 -5.88
CA GLN A 187 -14.31 -8.83 -7.13
C GLN A 187 -15.21 -7.60 -7.32
N ALA A 188 -15.86 -7.15 -6.24
CA ALA A 188 -16.71 -5.97 -6.26
C ALA A 188 -15.88 -4.68 -6.29
N HIS A 189 -14.81 -4.59 -5.47
CA HIS A 189 -13.95 -3.41 -5.43
C HIS A 189 -13.22 -3.16 -6.75
N MET A 190 -12.86 -4.23 -7.48
CA MET A 190 -12.21 -4.12 -8.79
C MET A 190 -12.96 -3.19 -9.74
N LYS A 191 -14.30 -3.23 -9.73
CA LYS A 191 -15.13 -2.38 -10.60
C LYS A 191 -14.88 -0.89 -10.39
N ALA A 192 -14.61 -0.48 -9.15
CA ALA A 192 -14.24 0.90 -8.82
C ALA A 192 -12.79 1.19 -9.19
N THR A 193 -11.85 0.32 -8.81
CA THR A 193 -10.42 0.54 -9.05
C THR A 193 -10.08 0.57 -10.54
N TYR A 194 -10.53 -0.43 -11.31
CA TYR A 194 -10.39 -0.43 -12.78
C TYR A 194 -11.18 0.71 -13.42
N GLY A 195 -12.39 0.99 -12.93
CA GLY A 195 -13.20 2.11 -13.41
C GLY A 195 -12.50 3.47 -13.29
N GLN A 196 -11.66 3.67 -12.27
CA GLN A 196 -10.91 4.89 -12.05
C GLN A 196 -9.76 5.09 -13.05
N VAL A 197 -9.21 4.00 -13.62
CA VAL A 197 -8.02 4.05 -14.49
C VAL A 197 -8.25 3.60 -15.93
N ARG A 198 -9.37 2.93 -16.27
CA ARG A 198 -9.66 2.42 -17.63
C ARG A 198 -9.50 3.45 -18.75
N ARG A 199 -9.77 4.74 -18.48
CA ARG A 199 -9.64 5.84 -19.45
C ARG A 199 -8.19 6.17 -19.81
N LEU A 200 -7.25 5.71 -19.01
CA LEU A 200 -5.82 6.00 -19.11
C LEU A 200 -5.08 4.91 -19.90
N LEU A 201 -5.71 3.75 -20.04
CA LEU A 201 -5.12 2.59 -20.71
C LEU A 201 -5.28 2.74 -22.22
N GLU A 202 -4.24 2.40 -22.97
CA GLU A 202 -4.34 2.28 -24.41
C GLU A 202 -4.90 0.90 -24.79
N PRO A 203 -5.59 0.77 -25.93
CA PRO A 203 -6.04 -0.54 -26.41
C PRO A 203 -4.89 -1.55 -26.45
N GLY A 204 -5.12 -2.73 -25.89
CA GLY A 204 -4.13 -3.81 -25.75
C GLY A 204 -3.25 -3.73 -24.50
N SER A 205 -3.46 -2.75 -23.60
CA SER A 205 -2.83 -2.74 -22.27
C SER A 205 -3.24 -3.98 -21.46
N LEU A 206 -2.29 -4.58 -20.76
CA LEU A 206 -2.54 -5.71 -19.87
C LEU A 206 -2.90 -5.23 -18.46
N VAL A 207 -4.01 -5.73 -17.93
CA VAL A 207 -4.45 -5.50 -16.55
C VAL A 207 -4.08 -6.73 -15.71
N VAL A 208 -3.12 -6.55 -14.81
CA VAL A 208 -2.57 -7.63 -13.98
C VAL A 208 -3.10 -7.52 -12.56
N PHE A 209 -3.69 -8.58 -12.02
CA PHE A 209 -4.28 -8.56 -10.69
C PHE A 209 -4.41 -9.96 -10.07
N ASP A 210 -4.61 -10.01 -8.77
CA ASP A 210 -4.68 -11.27 -8.02
C ASP A 210 -5.98 -12.05 -8.18
N ARG A 211 -5.90 -13.35 -7.85
CA ARG A 211 -7.01 -14.31 -7.90
C ARG A 211 -8.28 -13.81 -7.23
N GLY A 212 -8.18 -12.99 -6.19
CA GLY A 212 -9.31 -12.46 -5.44
C GLY A 212 -10.30 -11.66 -6.29
N ALA A 213 -9.83 -10.99 -7.34
CA ALA A 213 -10.67 -10.20 -8.25
C ALA A 213 -11.04 -10.93 -9.56
N ASN A 214 -10.61 -12.19 -9.72
CA ASN A 214 -10.92 -13.02 -10.87
C ASN A 214 -12.42 -13.41 -10.86
N ASP A 215 -13.21 -12.67 -11.62
CA ASP A 215 -14.63 -12.86 -11.86
C ASP A 215 -14.94 -12.62 -13.33
N LYS A 216 -15.84 -13.42 -13.93
CA LYS A 216 -16.14 -13.34 -15.37
C LYS A 216 -16.61 -11.94 -15.78
N SER A 217 -17.42 -11.27 -14.96
CA SER A 217 -17.89 -9.92 -15.28
C SER A 217 -16.77 -8.88 -15.29
N ASN A 218 -15.72 -9.07 -14.48
CA ASN A 218 -14.55 -8.22 -14.48
C ASN A 218 -13.68 -8.47 -15.71
N LEU A 219 -13.49 -9.74 -16.09
CA LEU A 219 -12.73 -10.13 -17.29
C LEU A 219 -13.39 -9.58 -18.55
N ASP A 220 -14.70 -9.80 -18.71
CA ASP A 220 -15.46 -9.33 -19.86
C ASP A 220 -15.40 -7.80 -19.98
N ARG A 221 -15.41 -7.08 -18.85
CA ARG A 221 -15.31 -5.62 -18.85
C ARG A 221 -13.95 -5.13 -19.36
N ILE A 222 -12.86 -5.82 -19.03
CA ILE A 222 -11.51 -5.48 -19.50
C ILE A 222 -11.44 -5.70 -21.02
N GLU A 223 -11.90 -6.86 -21.50
CA GLU A 223 -11.92 -7.19 -22.94
C GLU A 223 -12.82 -6.24 -23.75
N LEU A 224 -14.01 -5.90 -23.23
CA LEU A 224 -14.94 -4.94 -23.87
C LEU A 224 -14.35 -3.53 -23.99
N ASP A 225 -13.44 -3.16 -23.10
CA ASP A 225 -12.69 -1.89 -23.18
C ASP A 225 -11.48 -1.97 -24.13
N GLY A 226 -11.28 -3.11 -24.82
CA GLY A 226 -10.19 -3.34 -25.75
C GLY A 226 -8.85 -3.66 -25.08
N ASN A 227 -8.86 -4.07 -23.81
CA ASN A 227 -7.68 -4.38 -23.01
C ASN A 227 -7.56 -5.88 -22.75
N ASP A 228 -6.37 -6.30 -22.35
CA ASP A 228 -6.09 -7.68 -21.97
C ASP A 228 -6.02 -7.84 -20.44
N TYR A 229 -6.17 -9.06 -19.93
CA TYR A 229 -5.96 -9.35 -18.51
C TYR A 229 -4.92 -10.44 -18.29
N LEU A 230 -4.29 -10.44 -17.10
CA LEU A 230 -3.51 -11.56 -16.58
C LEU A 230 -3.78 -11.71 -15.08
N THR A 231 -4.34 -12.85 -14.68
CA THR A 231 -4.68 -13.10 -13.27
C THR A 231 -4.49 -14.57 -12.88
N ALA A 232 -4.32 -14.84 -11.60
CA ALA A 232 -4.34 -16.21 -11.09
C ALA A 232 -5.77 -16.77 -11.08
N LYS A 233 -5.90 -18.04 -11.46
CA LYS A 233 -7.15 -18.79 -11.50
C LYS A 233 -7.37 -19.53 -10.17
N LYS A 234 -8.63 -19.61 -9.72
CA LYS A 234 -9.03 -20.58 -8.70
C LYS A 234 -9.10 -21.97 -9.34
N LEU A 235 -8.24 -22.87 -8.89
CA LEU A 235 -8.18 -24.24 -9.39
C LEU A 235 -9.48 -24.99 -9.10
N ASN A 236 -9.87 -25.83 -10.05
CA ASN A 236 -11.02 -26.73 -9.94
C ASN A 236 -10.60 -28.17 -10.27
N VAL A 237 -11.54 -29.12 -10.18
CA VAL A 237 -11.28 -30.55 -10.40
C VAL A 237 -10.67 -30.84 -11.78
N SER A 238 -11.07 -30.10 -12.82
CA SER A 238 -10.50 -30.28 -14.17
C SER A 238 -9.04 -29.80 -14.27
N ASP A 239 -8.64 -28.85 -13.43
CA ASP A 239 -7.25 -28.40 -13.35
C ASP A 239 -6.39 -29.44 -12.63
N ASP A 240 -6.93 -30.15 -11.64
CA ASP A 240 -6.22 -31.21 -10.91
C ASP A 240 -5.76 -32.32 -11.86
N ALA A 241 -6.59 -32.69 -12.84
CA ALA A 241 -6.23 -33.65 -13.87
C ALA A 241 -5.03 -33.19 -14.73
N VAL A 242 -4.82 -31.87 -14.89
CA VAL A 242 -3.64 -31.34 -15.58
C VAL A 242 -2.39 -31.55 -14.74
N PHE A 243 -2.46 -31.25 -13.44
CA PHE A 243 -1.34 -31.42 -12.52
C PHE A 243 -1.03 -32.89 -12.21
N GLN A 244 -2.03 -33.78 -12.22
CA GLN A 244 -1.81 -35.23 -12.09
C GLN A 244 -1.05 -35.82 -13.28
N ALA A 245 -1.16 -35.19 -14.46
CA ALA A 245 -0.39 -35.54 -15.65
C ALA A 245 0.96 -34.78 -15.73
N PHE A 246 1.44 -34.22 -14.61
CA PHE A 246 2.75 -33.57 -14.55
C PHE A 246 3.89 -34.55 -14.87
N SER A 247 4.83 -34.10 -15.70
CA SER A 247 6.06 -34.82 -16.04
C SER A 247 7.13 -33.78 -16.35
N GLU A 248 8.29 -33.92 -15.70
CA GLU A 248 9.45 -33.03 -15.90
C GLU A 248 9.97 -33.05 -17.34
N ASP A 249 9.83 -34.19 -18.03
CA ASP A 249 10.23 -34.35 -19.43
C ASP A 249 9.26 -33.67 -20.42
N ALA A 250 7.98 -33.54 -20.03
CA ALA A 250 6.93 -33.04 -20.91
C ALA A 250 6.58 -31.56 -20.67
N TRP A 251 6.81 -31.04 -19.46
CA TRP A 251 6.54 -29.65 -19.11
C TRP A 251 7.77 -28.77 -19.37
N GLU A 252 7.54 -27.53 -19.78
CA GLU A 252 8.62 -26.56 -20.00
C GLU A 252 9.27 -26.19 -18.67
N CYS A 253 10.59 -26.37 -18.53
CA CYS A 253 11.33 -25.88 -17.37
C CYS A 253 11.52 -24.36 -17.47
N ILE A 254 10.88 -23.62 -16.56
CA ILE A 254 10.89 -22.14 -16.51
C ILE A 254 11.99 -21.61 -15.60
N ASP A 255 12.24 -22.30 -14.48
CA ASP A 255 13.26 -21.93 -13.49
C ASP A 255 13.76 -23.19 -12.79
N ALA A 256 14.92 -23.68 -13.23
CA ALA A 256 15.54 -24.90 -12.70
C ALA A 256 15.98 -24.75 -11.23
N GLU A 257 16.32 -23.54 -10.78
CA GLU A 257 16.77 -23.30 -9.40
C GLU A 257 15.61 -23.48 -8.41
N SER A 258 14.42 -23.00 -8.78
CA SER A 258 13.21 -23.12 -7.96
C SER A 258 12.33 -24.32 -8.32
N GLY A 259 12.77 -25.17 -9.26
CA GLY A 259 12.03 -26.32 -9.78
C GLY A 259 10.67 -25.92 -10.35
N VAL A 260 10.62 -24.86 -11.18
CA VAL A 260 9.38 -24.35 -11.78
C VAL A 260 9.21 -24.89 -13.18
N TYR A 261 8.10 -25.60 -13.38
CA TYR A 261 7.70 -26.17 -14.66
C TYR A 261 6.36 -25.60 -15.10
N ALA A 262 6.13 -25.50 -16.42
CA ALA A 262 4.88 -25.00 -16.95
C ALA A 262 4.33 -25.81 -18.13
N VAL A 263 3.01 -25.81 -18.27
CA VAL A 263 2.33 -26.23 -19.50
C VAL A 263 1.27 -25.19 -19.87
N LYS A 264 1.27 -24.81 -21.15
CA LYS A 264 0.32 -23.86 -21.73
C LYS A 264 -0.85 -24.61 -22.37
N ARG A 265 -2.08 -24.14 -22.13
CA ARG A 265 -3.29 -24.61 -22.80
C ARG A 265 -4.10 -23.43 -23.35
N THR A 266 -4.31 -23.41 -24.66
CA THR A 266 -5.09 -22.38 -25.35
C THR A 266 -6.55 -22.81 -25.47
N PHE A 267 -7.47 -21.91 -25.13
CA PHE A 267 -8.91 -22.05 -25.29
C PHE A 267 -9.43 -20.95 -26.23
N PRO A 268 -10.65 -21.07 -26.79
CA PRO A 268 -11.18 -20.06 -27.72
C PRO A 268 -11.22 -18.62 -27.16
N SER A 269 -11.38 -18.46 -25.85
CA SER A 269 -11.56 -17.14 -25.21
C SER A 269 -10.44 -16.77 -24.23
N ARG A 270 -9.42 -17.61 -24.04
CA ARG A 270 -8.35 -17.40 -23.04
C ARG A 270 -7.20 -18.38 -23.22
N VAL A 271 -6.07 -18.07 -22.61
CA VAL A 271 -4.95 -18.98 -22.43
C VAL A 271 -4.72 -19.25 -20.95
N ASN A 272 -4.59 -20.52 -20.58
CA ASN A 272 -4.20 -20.93 -19.23
C ASN A 272 -2.74 -21.39 -19.24
N TYR A 273 -1.99 -20.95 -18.25
CA TYR A 273 -0.62 -21.33 -17.96
C TYR A 273 -0.61 -22.06 -16.63
N TYR A 274 -0.41 -23.38 -16.65
CA TYR A 274 -0.34 -24.20 -15.46
C TYR A 274 1.11 -24.28 -15.01
N PHE A 275 1.35 -24.04 -13.73
CA PHE A 275 2.69 -24.06 -13.13
C PHE A 275 2.73 -25.01 -11.96
N PHE A 276 3.83 -25.77 -11.89
CA PHE A 276 4.23 -26.50 -10.70
C PHE A 276 5.58 -25.94 -10.21
N SER A 277 5.71 -25.70 -8.91
CA SER A 277 6.97 -25.29 -8.29
C SER A 277 7.29 -26.14 -7.08
N GLU A 278 8.44 -26.81 -7.10
CA GLU A 278 8.93 -27.60 -5.97
C GLU A 278 9.16 -26.74 -4.73
N LYS A 279 9.78 -25.57 -4.92
CA LYS A 279 10.01 -24.61 -3.84
C LYS A 279 8.69 -24.18 -3.19
N LEU A 280 7.69 -23.81 -4.00
CA LEU A 280 6.37 -23.45 -3.48
C LEU A 280 5.66 -24.63 -2.82
N LYS A 281 5.84 -25.86 -3.32
CA LYS A 281 5.31 -27.07 -2.67
C LYS A 281 5.84 -27.22 -1.25
N ILE A 282 7.16 -27.08 -1.08
CA ILE A 282 7.80 -27.15 0.24
C ILE A 282 7.25 -26.05 1.17
N ASP A 283 7.13 -24.82 0.67
CA ASP A 283 6.63 -23.70 1.48
C ASP A 283 5.15 -23.84 1.84
N HIS A 284 4.32 -24.34 0.91
CA HIS A 284 2.92 -24.67 1.16
C HIS A 284 2.78 -25.76 2.22
N LEU A 285 3.56 -26.84 2.12
CA LEU A 285 3.55 -27.93 3.11
C LEU A 285 3.97 -27.43 4.51
N LYS A 286 5.00 -26.59 4.60
CA LYS A 286 5.37 -25.93 5.87
C LYS A 286 4.24 -25.07 6.42
N SER A 287 3.54 -24.33 5.57
CA SER A 287 2.40 -23.51 5.97
C SER A 287 1.22 -24.36 6.47
N CYS A 288 0.91 -25.44 5.76
CA CYS A 288 -0.12 -26.42 6.14
C CYS A 288 0.18 -27.05 7.50
N ARG A 289 1.44 -27.44 7.73
CA ARG A 289 1.89 -27.95 9.02
C ARG A 289 1.69 -26.96 10.15
N ARG A 290 2.12 -25.69 9.98
CA ARG A 290 1.89 -24.64 11.00
C ARG A 290 0.40 -24.44 11.29
N LYS A 291 -0.46 -24.51 10.27
CA LYS A 291 -1.91 -24.40 10.44
C LYS A 291 -2.48 -25.59 11.20
N ALA A 292 -2.05 -26.82 10.88
CA ALA A 292 -2.45 -28.03 11.58
C ALA A 292 -2.03 -28.01 13.05
N GLU A 293 -0.77 -27.64 13.33
CA GLU A 293 -0.25 -27.47 14.71
C GLU A 293 -1.06 -26.43 15.49
N ARG A 294 -1.45 -25.31 14.87
CA ARG A 294 -2.30 -24.29 15.51
C ARG A 294 -3.71 -24.82 15.82
N LEU A 295 -4.32 -25.55 14.89
CA LEU A 295 -5.64 -26.17 15.09
C LEU A 295 -5.60 -27.22 16.20
N LEU A 296 -4.52 -28.01 16.25
CA LEU A 296 -4.30 -28.98 17.32
C LEU A 296 -4.18 -28.27 18.68
N ALA A 297 -3.36 -27.22 18.76
CA ALA A 297 -3.22 -26.43 20.00
C ALA A 297 -4.56 -25.81 20.45
N GLU A 298 -5.37 -25.30 19.52
CA GLU A 298 -6.72 -24.81 19.81
C GLU A 298 -7.64 -25.92 20.34
N ALA A 299 -7.62 -27.09 19.70
CA ALA A 299 -8.42 -28.25 20.12
C ALA A 299 -8.00 -28.75 21.51
N VAL A 300 -6.70 -28.83 21.81
CA VAL A 300 -6.16 -29.21 23.12
C VAL A 300 -6.54 -28.18 24.20
N ALA A 301 -6.50 -26.88 23.88
CA ALA A 301 -6.94 -25.84 24.82
C ALA A 301 -8.44 -25.94 25.14
N ILE A 302 -9.26 -26.27 24.13
CA ILE A 302 -10.70 -26.51 24.29
C ILE A 302 -10.94 -27.75 25.16
N GLN A 303 -10.27 -28.87 24.86
CA GLN A 303 -10.38 -30.12 25.64
C GLN A 303 -10.04 -29.88 27.11
N ASN A 304 -8.88 -29.26 27.38
CA ASN A 304 -8.46 -28.93 28.75
C ASN A 304 -9.46 -28.03 29.49
N SER A 305 -10.18 -27.17 28.77
CA SER A 305 -11.21 -26.31 29.37
C SER A 305 -12.47 -27.11 29.71
N LEU A 306 -12.87 -28.03 28.84
CA LEU A 306 -13.99 -28.96 29.05
C LEU A 306 -13.70 -29.90 30.23
N ASP A 307 -12.51 -30.49 30.28
CA ASP A 307 -12.08 -31.40 31.36
C ASP A 307 -12.09 -30.71 32.73
N ARG A 308 -11.78 -29.41 32.75
CA ARG A 308 -11.81 -28.57 33.97
C ARG A 308 -13.20 -27.98 34.27
N GLY A 309 -14.24 -28.36 33.53
CA GLY A 309 -15.61 -27.86 33.69
C GLY A 309 -15.78 -26.35 33.43
N LYS A 310 -14.85 -25.71 32.72
CA LYS A 310 -14.89 -24.27 32.44
C LYS A 310 -15.79 -23.98 31.24
N LYS A 311 -16.61 -22.93 31.34
CA LYS A 311 -17.37 -22.39 30.20
C LYS A 311 -16.41 -21.75 29.19
N LEU A 312 -16.48 -22.17 27.93
CA LEU A 312 -15.75 -21.56 26.84
C LEU A 312 -16.26 -20.13 26.56
N PRO A 313 -15.39 -19.19 26.16
CA PRO A 313 -15.80 -17.82 25.83
C PRO A 313 -16.81 -17.81 24.67
N LYS A 314 -17.93 -17.07 24.85
CA LYS A 314 -18.94 -16.91 23.80
C LYS A 314 -18.36 -16.10 22.63
N ARG A 315 -18.34 -16.69 21.42
CA ARG A 315 -17.88 -16.00 20.20
C ARG A 315 -18.89 -14.98 19.64
N PHE A 316 -20.12 -14.95 20.15
CA PHE A 316 -21.15 -13.99 19.76
C PHE A 316 -22.16 -13.73 20.90
N ARG A 317 -22.80 -12.55 20.88
CA ARG A 317 -23.82 -12.13 21.86
C ARG A 317 -25.14 -11.89 21.13
N ILE A 318 -26.18 -12.66 21.46
CA ILE A 318 -27.54 -12.42 21.01
C ILE A 318 -28.28 -11.67 22.13
N ASN A 319 -28.64 -10.41 21.88
CA ASN A 319 -29.48 -9.60 22.79
C ASN A 319 -30.96 -9.74 22.39
N ASN A 320 -31.51 -10.96 22.43
CA ASN A 320 -32.93 -11.20 22.22
C ASN A 320 -33.48 -12.06 23.38
N PRO A 321 -34.39 -11.53 24.22
CA PRO A 321 -34.96 -12.26 25.36
C PRO A 321 -35.77 -13.51 24.98
N LEU A 322 -36.18 -13.64 23.71
CA LEU A 322 -36.96 -14.78 23.21
C LEU A 322 -36.09 -15.87 22.56
N VAL A 323 -34.78 -15.69 22.51
CA VAL A 323 -33.86 -16.62 21.85
C VAL A 323 -32.87 -17.17 22.87
N ASP A 324 -33.00 -18.47 23.18
CA ASP A 324 -32.01 -19.23 23.93
C ASP A 324 -31.08 -19.99 22.99
N VAL A 325 -29.78 -20.03 23.30
CA VAL A 325 -28.78 -20.74 22.48
C VAL A 325 -28.00 -21.68 23.39
N LYS A 326 -28.12 -22.97 23.10
CA LYS A 326 -27.33 -24.04 23.72
C LYS A 326 -26.21 -24.45 22.77
N TYR A 327 -25.02 -24.69 23.32
CA TYR A 327 -23.85 -25.16 22.57
C TYR A 327 -23.40 -26.47 23.19
N ASP A 328 -23.30 -27.50 22.35
CA ASP A 328 -22.61 -28.73 22.69
C ASP A 328 -21.27 -28.76 21.95
N TYR A 329 -20.19 -29.04 22.69
CA TYR A 329 -18.85 -29.16 22.15
C TYR A 329 -18.44 -30.62 22.20
N GLN A 330 -18.15 -31.21 21.04
CA GLN A 330 -17.62 -32.56 20.94
C GLN A 330 -16.19 -32.49 20.37
N THR A 331 -15.24 -33.04 21.11
CA THR A 331 -13.83 -33.14 20.71
C THR A 331 -13.52 -34.56 20.25
N LYS A 332 -12.67 -34.71 19.24
CA LYS A 332 -12.18 -36.02 18.77
C LYS A 332 -10.88 -36.45 19.47
N LEU A 333 -10.40 -35.66 20.42
CA LEU A 333 -9.12 -35.88 21.11
C LEU A 333 -9.20 -36.96 22.20
N VAL A 334 -10.40 -37.31 22.65
CA VAL A 334 -10.57 -38.38 23.65
C VAL A 334 -10.21 -39.72 23.02
N GLY A 335 -9.04 -40.25 23.38
CA GLY A 335 -8.54 -41.54 22.87
C GLY A 335 -7.67 -41.46 21.61
N MET A 336 -7.30 -40.25 21.16
CA MET A 336 -6.41 -40.02 20.01
C MET A 336 -5.08 -39.42 20.51
N ASP A 337 -3.95 -39.98 20.09
CA ASP A 337 -2.64 -39.39 20.42
C ASP A 337 -2.36 -38.12 19.57
N GLU A 338 -1.40 -37.30 20.01
CA GLU A 338 -1.10 -36.02 19.34
C GLU A 338 -0.60 -36.22 17.90
N GLU A 339 0.10 -37.33 17.61
CA GLU A 339 0.62 -37.62 16.26
C GLU A 339 -0.49 -38.07 15.30
N GLU A 340 -1.46 -38.86 15.77
CA GLU A 340 -2.66 -39.24 15.05
C GLU A 340 -3.55 -38.04 14.77
N ALA A 341 -3.76 -37.17 15.77
CA ALA A 341 -4.50 -35.92 15.61
C ALA A 341 -3.84 -34.98 14.59
N LEU A 342 -2.50 -34.85 14.65
CA LEU A 342 -1.75 -34.05 13.69
C LEU A 342 -1.83 -34.63 12.27
N ARG A 343 -1.74 -35.96 12.11
CA ARG A 343 -1.90 -36.62 10.81
C ARG A 343 -3.28 -36.38 10.21
N LEU A 344 -4.34 -36.48 11.01
CA LEU A 344 -5.71 -36.20 10.57
C LEU A 344 -5.85 -34.74 10.10
N LEU A 345 -5.33 -33.79 10.87
CA LEU A 345 -5.37 -32.37 10.50
C LEU A 345 -4.51 -32.07 9.25
N LEU A 346 -3.37 -32.72 9.09
CA LEU A 346 -2.56 -32.60 7.88
C LEU A 346 -3.29 -33.14 6.65
N ALA A 347 -4.00 -34.27 6.76
CA ALA A 347 -4.80 -34.83 5.67
C ALA A 347 -5.99 -33.95 5.28
N ASP A 348 -6.53 -33.16 6.21
CA ASP A 348 -7.60 -32.18 5.93
C ASP A 348 -7.05 -30.89 5.28
N VAL A 349 -5.85 -30.45 5.69
CA VAL A 349 -5.27 -29.18 5.23
C VAL A 349 -4.51 -29.32 3.90
N ILE A 350 -3.92 -30.49 3.64
CA ILE A 350 -3.20 -30.80 2.40
C ILE A 350 -4.23 -31.24 1.35
N ASP A 351 -4.36 -30.47 0.27
CA ASP A 351 -5.36 -30.71 -0.79
C ASP A 351 -4.75 -31.29 -2.08
N GLY A 352 -3.43 -31.53 -2.09
CA GLY A 352 -2.70 -32.08 -3.22
C GLY A 352 -2.34 -31.04 -4.29
N ARG A 353 -2.64 -29.76 -4.05
CA ARG A 353 -2.31 -28.64 -4.95
C ARG A 353 -1.10 -27.85 -4.46
N GLU A 354 -0.33 -28.38 -3.52
CA GLU A 354 0.87 -27.73 -3.00
C GLU A 354 1.90 -27.52 -4.11
N GLY A 355 2.30 -26.27 -4.34
CA GLY A 355 3.17 -25.90 -5.46
C GLY A 355 2.46 -25.70 -6.80
N CYS A 356 1.17 -26.01 -6.91
CA CYS A 356 0.39 -25.86 -8.14
C CYS A 356 -0.33 -24.51 -8.19
N PHE A 357 -0.18 -23.80 -9.31
CA PHE A 357 -0.97 -22.60 -9.58
C PHE A 357 -1.22 -22.44 -11.09
N CYS A 358 -2.25 -21.69 -11.44
CA CYS A 358 -2.60 -21.45 -12.84
C CYS A 358 -2.82 -19.96 -13.07
N LEU A 359 -2.19 -19.41 -14.10
CA LEU A 359 -2.47 -18.07 -14.59
C LEU A 359 -3.39 -18.15 -15.80
N THR A 360 -4.33 -17.23 -15.90
CA THR A 360 -5.24 -17.09 -17.04
C THR A 360 -5.09 -15.71 -17.66
N SER A 361 -5.05 -15.66 -18.98
CA SER A 361 -4.94 -14.41 -19.74
C SER A 361 -5.86 -14.42 -20.96
N SER A 362 -6.34 -13.26 -21.38
CA SER A 362 -6.94 -13.07 -22.72
C SER A 362 -5.88 -13.06 -23.83
N LYS A 363 -4.64 -12.71 -23.48
CA LYS A 363 -3.51 -12.60 -24.41
C LYS A 363 -2.68 -13.87 -24.44
N ASP A 364 -2.34 -14.29 -25.65
CA ASP A 364 -1.39 -15.38 -25.84
C ASP A 364 0.06 -14.86 -25.70
N MET A 365 0.83 -15.46 -24.81
CA MET A 365 2.24 -15.19 -24.52
C MET A 365 2.99 -16.48 -24.12
N ALA A 366 4.31 -16.41 -23.96
CA ALA A 366 5.08 -17.54 -23.43
C ALA A 366 4.79 -17.74 -21.93
N ALA A 367 4.85 -18.98 -21.43
CA ALA A 367 4.61 -19.27 -20.02
C ALA A 367 5.60 -18.54 -19.10
N ALA A 368 6.88 -18.49 -19.48
CA ALA A 368 7.90 -17.72 -18.77
C ALA A 368 7.57 -16.22 -18.71
N GLU A 369 7.03 -15.66 -19.80
CA GLU A 369 6.63 -14.26 -19.86
C GLU A 369 5.42 -13.96 -18.97
N ALA A 370 4.37 -14.80 -19.05
CA ALA A 370 3.20 -14.69 -18.17
C ALA A 370 3.60 -14.73 -16.69
N LEU A 371 4.50 -15.66 -16.32
CA LEU A 371 5.00 -15.75 -14.95
C LEU A 371 5.79 -14.51 -14.54
N ARG A 372 6.67 -14.01 -15.42
CA ARG A 372 7.46 -12.79 -15.17
C ARG A 372 6.57 -11.57 -14.96
N ILE A 373 5.57 -11.36 -15.82
CA ILE A 373 4.64 -10.25 -15.71
C ILE A 373 3.79 -10.39 -14.45
N TYR A 374 3.25 -11.58 -14.16
CA TYR A 374 2.46 -11.78 -12.95
C TYR A 374 3.28 -11.54 -11.67
N ARG A 375 4.54 -11.97 -11.64
CA ARG A 375 5.48 -11.68 -10.52
C ARG A 375 5.78 -10.19 -10.35
N SER A 376 5.62 -9.37 -11.40
CA SER A 376 5.82 -7.92 -11.30
C SER A 376 4.80 -7.21 -10.40
N LYS A 377 3.69 -7.88 -10.04
CA LYS A 377 2.71 -7.39 -9.06
C LYS A 377 3.32 -7.13 -7.67
N ASP A 378 4.47 -7.73 -7.36
CA ASP A 378 5.24 -7.42 -6.13
C ASP A 378 5.53 -5.90 -6.01
N ALA A 379 5.58 -5.16 -7.12
CA ALA A 379 5.72 -3.71 -7.11
C ALA A 379 4.55 -3.00 -6.41
N ILE A 380 3.29 -3.44 -6.62
CA ILE A 380 2.12 -2.86 -5.95
C ILE A 380 1.96 -3.38 -4.52
N GLU A 381 2.43 -4.60 -4.21
CA GLU A 381 2.53 -5.08 -2.83
C GLU A 381 3.50 -4.21 -2.01
N LYS A 382 4.65 -3.85 -2.61
CA LYS A 382 5.62 -2.89 -2.02
C LYS A 382 5.03 -1.49 -1.88
N LEU A 383 4.18 -1.05 -2.80
CA LEU A 383 3.44 0.21 -2.66
C LEU A 383 2.56 0.20 -1.40
N PHE A 384 1.77 -0.84 -1.19
CA PHE A 384 0.93 -0.95 0.01
C PHE A 384 1.73 -1.08 1.29
N HIS A 385 2.87 -1.80 1.26
CA HIS A 385 3.79 -1.81 2.39
C HIS A 385 4.26 -0.38 2.72
N SER A 386 4.76 0.34 1.71
CA SER A 386 5.22 1.73 1.83
C SER A 386 4.15 2.66 2.38
N LEU A 387 2.92 2.56 1.89
CA LEU A 387 1.77 3.33 2.38
C LEU A 387 1.49 3.07 3.86
N LYS A 388 1.56 1.81 4.29
CA LYS A 388 1.22 1.39 5.66
C LYS A 388 2.32 1.66 6.67
N SER A 389 3.59 1.56 6.27
CA SER A 389 4.73 1.50 7.17
C SER A 389 5.64 2.72 7.12
N GLU A 390 5.73 3.42 5.99
CA GLU A 390 6.63 4.56 5.83
C GLU A 390 5.88 5.88 5.65
N VAL A 391 4.81 5.87 4.86
CA VAL A 391 3.87 6.99 4.79
C VAL A 391 2.86 6.93 5.93
N GLU A 392 2.73 5.78 6.59
CA GLU A 392 1.83 5.50 7.73
C GLU A 392 0.43 6.11 7.58
N ILE A 393 -0.29 5.72 6.52
CA ILE A 393 -1.71 6.11 6.32
C ILE A 393 -2.64 5.58 7.43
N LYS A 394 -2.11 4.79 8.37
CA LYS A 394 -2.79 4.26 9.55
C LYS A 394 -2.00 4.63 10.82
N PRO A 395 -2.69 4.86 11.95
CA PRO A 395 -4.14 4.77 12.15
C PRO A 395 -4.91 5.96 11.56
N VAL A 396 -6.10 5.70 11.01
CA VAL A 396 -6.99 6.75 10.50
C VAL A 396 -7.73 7.41 11.68
N ARG A 397 -7.36 8.64 12.03
CA ARG A 397 -7.85 9.39 13.22
C ARG A 397 -8.86 10.49 12.87
N VAL A 398 -9.81 10.19 11.99
CA VAL A 398 -10.83 11.15 11.52
C VAL A 398 -12.22 10.50 11.49
N TRP A 399 -13.27 11.31 11.65
CA TRP A 399 -14.62 10.81 11.95
C TRP A 399 -15.56 10.79 10.74
N THR A 400 -15.46 11.77 9.85
CA THR A 400 -16.34 11.88 8.67
C THR A 400 -15.76 11.09 7.50
N GLU A 401 -16.62 10.55 6.64
CA GLU A 401 -16.18 9.80 5.45
C GLU A 401 -15.34 10.67 4.51
N ASP A 402 -15.78 11.91 4.26
CA ASP A 402 -15.02 12.91 3.53
C ASP A 402 -13.61 13.09 4.14
N ALA A 403 -13.48 13.17 5.47
CA ALA A 403 -12.16 13.28 6.09
C ALA A 403 -11.32 12.00 5.91
N VAL A 404 -11.93 10.81 6.01
CA VAL A 404 -11.24 9.53 5.77
C VAL A 404 -10.63 9.50 4.38
N PHE A 405 -11.43 9.82 3.35
CA PHE A 405 -10.92 9.92 1.97
C PHE A 405 -9.82 10.97 1.85
N GLY A 406 -9.96 12.13 2.51
CA GLY A 406 -8.98 13.21 2.46
C GLY A 406 -7.62 12.82 3.02
N VAL A 407 -7.57 12.17 4.20
CA VAL A 407 -6.29 11.73 4.80
C VAL A 407 -5.62 10.67 3.92
N LEU A 408 -6.40 9.71 3.43
CA LEU A 408 -5.88 8.66 2.56
C LEU A 408 -5.37 9.22 1.22
N LEU A 409 -6.03 10.26 0.69
CA LEU A 409 -5.58 10.98 -0.50
C LEU A 409 -4.27 11.73 -0.28
N ILE A 410 -4.08 12.36 0.88
CA ILE A 410 -2.79 13.00 1.24
C ILE A 410 -1.68 11.93 1.27
N GLY A 411 -1.93 10.79 1.92
CA GLY A 411 -0.99 9.66 1.95
C GLY A 411 -0.67 9.12 0.55
N PHE A 412 -1.68 9.02 -0.32
CA PHE A 412 -1.48 8.62 -1.72
C PHE A 412 -0.61 9.61 -2.50
N ILE A 413 -0.86 10.92 -2.37
CA ILE A 413 -0.06 11.95 -3.03
C ILE A 413 1.38 11.93 -2.50
N ALA A 414 1.58 11.78 -1.19
CA ALA A 414 2.90 11.62 -0.60
C ALA A 414 3.65 10.40 -1.17
N GLN A 415 2.97 9.26 -1.29
CA GLN A 415 3.54 8.05 -1.90
C GLN A 415 3.82 8.23 -3.39
N LEU A 416 2.96 8.93 -4.13
CA LEU A 416 3.16 9.28 -5.53
C LEU A 416 4.46 10.08 -5.70
N MET A 417 4.68 11.12 -4.88
CA MET A 417 5.91 11.92 -4.90
C MET A 417 7.15 11.05 -4.70
N ILE A 418 7.15 10.13 -3.74
CA ILE A 418 8.25 9.17 -3.54
C ILE A 418 8.47 8.28 -4.77
N SER A 419 7.39 7.81 -5.39
CA SER A 419 7.45 6.92 -6.56
C SER A 419 8.00 7.65 -7.78
N LEU A 420 7.62 8.92 -7.98
CA LEU A 420 8.20 9.78 -9.02
C LEU A 420 9.67 10.10 -8.74
N THR A 421 10.05 10.37 -7.48
CA THR A 421 11.46 10.53 -7.12
C THR A 421 12.25 9.28 -7.48
N ARG A 422 11.75 8.07 -7.22
CA ARG A 422 12.41 6.82 -7.65
C ARG A 422 12.55 6.69 -9.16
N TYR A 423 11.54 7.12 -9.89
CA TYR A 423 11.54 7.05 -11.35
C TYR A 423 12.58 8.01 -11.97
N PHE A 424 12.57 9.27 -11.55
CA PHE A 424 13.41 10.33 -12.14
C PHE A 424 14.83 10.40 -11.56
N VAL A 425 15.03 10.03 -10.30
CA VAL A 425 16.31 10.22 -9.60
C VAL A 425 17.06 8.89 -9.49
N LYS A 426 18.03 8.69 -10.39
CA LYS A 426 18.75 7.40 -10.55
C LYS A 426 19.30 6.80 -9.24
N PRO A 427 19.97 7.56 -8.33
CA PRO A 427 20.52 6.99 -7.10
C PRO A 427 19.48 6.33 -6.19
N VAL A 428 18.21 6.75 -6.26
CA VAL A 428 17.16 6.26 -5.37
C VAL A 428 16.23 5.23 -6.00
N LYS A 429 16.39 4.89 -7.29
CA LYS A 429 15.51 3.97 -8.04
C LYS A 429 15.22 2.65 -7.31
N ARG A 430 16.22 2.10 -6.63
CA ARG A 430 16.14 0.82 -5.88
C ARG A 430 16.16 1.00 -4.36
N MET A 431 16.11 2.23 -3.85
CA MET A 431 16.13 2.49 -2.42
C MET A 431 14.74 2.32 -1.80
N SER A 432 14.71 1.76 -0.59
CA SER A 432 13.47 1.72 0.21
C SER A 432 13.03 3.13 0.61
N THR A 433 11.72 3.29 0.83
CA THR A 433 11.10 4.60 1.09
C THR A 433 11.69 5.22 2.36
N LYS A 434 11.92 4.37 3.37
CA LYS A 434 12.57 4.72 4.62
C LYS A 434 13.92 5.45 4.42
N PHE A 435 14.79 4.95 3.55
CA PHE A 435 16.10 5.58 3.36
C PHE A 435 16.05 6.89 2.56
N ILE A 436 15.09 7.01 1.64
CA ILE A 436 14.83 8.26 0.91
C ILE A 436 14.37 9.33 1.91
N ILE A 437 13.37 9.01 2.73
CA ILE A 437 12.84 9.92 3.76
C ILE A 437 13.93 10.27 4.78
N ASP A 438 14.68 9.29 5.30
CA ASP A 438 15.75 9.53 6.27
C ASP A 438 16.86 10.45 5.72
N ALA A 439 17.25 10.30 4.45
CA ALA A 439 18.21 11.18 3.81
C ALA A 439 17.71 12.64 3.69
N LEU A 440 16.42 12.82 3.43
CA LEU A 440 15.78 14.13 3.37
C LEU A 440 15.60 14.76 4.76
N LYS A 441 15.21 13.96 5.77
CA LYS A 441 15.05 14.42 7.16
C LYS A 441 16.38 14.85 7.80
N LYS A 442 17.50 14.31 7.33
CA LYS A 442 18.85 14.67 7.81
C LYS A 442 19.37 15.98 7.22
N LEU A 443 18.89 16.41 6.06
CA LEU A 443 19.26 17.69 5.47
C LEU A 443 18.69 18.83 6.32
N THR A 444 19.57 19.65 6.89
CA THR A 444 19.18 20.75 7.76
C THR A 444 19.47 22.10 7.14
N VAL A 445 18.68 23.10 7.52
CA VAL A 445 18.98 24.51 7.29
C VAL A 445 19.09 25.22 8.64
N THR A 446 20.16 25.99 8.81
CA THR A 446 20.35 26.89 9.95
C THR A 446 20.10 28.32 9.50
N VAL A 447 19.17 29.01 10.17
CA VAL A 447 18.91 30.43 9.98
C VAL A 447 19.69 31.21 11.02
N VAL A 448 20.63 32.03 10.55
CA VAL A 448 21.46 32.91 11.38
C VAL A 448 20.96 34.33 11.22
N SER A 449 20.49 34.93 12.32
CA SER A 449 20.09 36.33 12.35
C SER A 449 21.32 37.21 12.53
N MET A 450 21.62 38.04 11.54
CA MET A 450 22.66 39.06 11.65
C MET A 450 22.12 40.28 12.42
N GLY A 451 22.99 41.02 13.09
CA GLY A 451 22.61 42.18 13.93
C GLY A 451 21.89 43.33 13.21
N ASN A 452 21.82 43.31 11.88
CA ASN A 452 21.10 44.26 11.04
C ASN A 452 19.72 43.75 10.56
N GLY A 453 19.22 42.63 11.10
CA GLY A 453 17.95 42.02 10.70
C GLY A 453 18.02 41.15 9.43
N LEU A 454 19.18 41.09 8.74
CA LEU A 454 19.38 40.14 7.65
C LEU A 454 19.44 38.71 8.20
N LYS A 455 18.71 37.79 7.58
CA LYS A 455 18.78 36.36 7.89
C LYS A 455 19.64 35.66 6.82
N LYS A 456 20.69 34.95 7.22
CA LYS A 456 21.44 34.03 6.34
C LYS A 456 20.99 32.59 6.57
N ARG A 457 20.90 31.81 5.50
CA ARG A 457 20.57 30.37 5.53
C ARG A 457 21.82 29.56 5.24
N PHE A 458 22.09 28.56 6.07
CA PHE A 458 23.20 27.61 5.89
C PHE A 458 22.63 26.21 5.79
N TYR A 459 22.78 25.57 4.64
CA TYR A 459 22.35 24.20 4.42
C TYR A 459 23.48 23.23 4.80
N SER A 460 23.16 22.18 5.55
CA SER A 460 24.13 21.25 6.13
C SER A 460 23.64 19.81 6.06
N ASN A 461 24.56 18.85 6.22
CA ASN A 461 24.30 17.41 6.16
C ASN A 461 23.87 16.89 4.78
N PHE A 462 24.46 17.43 3.72
CA PHE A 462 24.31 16.87 2.38
C PHE A 462 24.94 15.48 2.28
N ASN A 463 24.26 14.58 1.60
CA ASN A 463 24.74 13.27 1.17
C ASN A 463 24.38 13.06 -0.30
N GLU A 464 24.87 11.98 -0.91
CA GLU A 464 24.64 11.73 -2.35
C GLU A 464 23.15 11.59 -2.70
N VAL A 465 22.32 11.13 -1.77
CA VAL A 465 20.88 10.95 -1.97
C VAL A 465 20.16 12.30 -1.98
N ASN A 466 20.30 13.10 -0.92
CA ASN A 466 19.60 14.38 -0.84
C ASN A 466 20.13 15.40 -1.85
N LYS A 467 21.40 15.34 -2.24
CA LYS A 467 21.93 16.12 -3.36
C LYS A 467 21.28 15.73 -4.69
N ALA A 468 21.13 14.44 -4.95
CA ALA A 468 20.53 13.97 -6.19
C ALA A 468 19.05 14.31 -6.30
N ILE A 469 18.30 14.22 -5.19
CA ILE A 469 16.87 14.57 -5.15
C ILE A 469 16.68 16.07 -5.33
N LEU A 470 17.57 16.89 -4.76
CA LEU A 470 17.45 18.35 -4.74
C LEU A 470 18.41 19.04 -5.72
N ALA A 471 18.83 18.34 -6.77
CA ALA A 471 19.84 18.83 -7.72
C ALA A 471 19.42 20.18 -8.33
N ASP A 472 18.13 20.33 -8.66
CA ASP A 472 17.59 21.57 -9.23
C ASP A 472 17.65 22.74 -8.23
N PHE A 473 17.37 22.50 -6.94
CA PHE A 473 17.53 23.52 -5.89
C PHE A 473 18.99 23.91 -5.61
N ILE A 474 19.92 22.95 -5.76
CA ILE A 474 21.36 23.21 -5.55
C ILE A 474 21.90 24.10 -6.68
N SER A 475 21.33 24.04 -7.89
CA SER A 475 21.75 24.90 -9.00
C SER A 475 21.35 26.38 -8.84
N GLU A 476 20.36 26.66 -7.99
CA GLU A 476 19.84 28.01 -7.71
C GLU A 476 20.44 28.66 -6.44
N THR A 477 21.30 27.94 -5.71
CA THR A 477 21.97 28.41 -4.48
C THR A 477 23.47 28.51 -4.66
#